data_AF-A0A800BWZ8-F1
#
_entry.id   AF-A0A800BWZ8-F1
#
_cell.length_a   1.000
_cell.length_b   1.000
_cell.length_c   1.000
_cell.angle_alpha   90.00
_cell.angle_beta   90.00
_cell.angle_gamma   90.00
#
_symmetry.space_group_name_H-M   'P 1'
#
loop_
_entity.id
_entity.type
_entity.pdbx_description
1 polymer ?
#
loop_
_entity_poly.entity_id
_entity_poly.type
_entity_poly.pdbx_seq_one_letter_code
_entity_poly.pdbx_strand_id
1 'polypeptide(L)'
;MRFKPIPLKNDVKFECKFCVDCCRGRFVYLTLYDIKRIAKHGHDPQDFLLLTVENGKIRFVLAYREWDLGCVFHDPETGKCKIHDYNPL
;
A
#
# COMPACT_ATOMS: atom_id res chain seq x y z
N MET A 1 -12.06 12.68 -9.25
CA MET A 1 -11.20 12.32 -10.40
C MET A 1 -10.81 10.85 -10.26
N ARG A 2 -11.14 10.00 -11.26
CA ARG A 2 -10.83 8.56 -11.27
C ARG A 2 -9.34 8.37 -11.59
N PHE A 3 -8.54 7.98 -10.61
CA PHE A 3 -7.20 7.43 -10.87
C PHE A 3 -7.41 6.05 -11.50
N LYS A 4 -7.06 5.88 -12.77
CA LYS A 4 -7.00 4.57 -13.43
C LYS A 4 -5.56 4.07 -13.23
N PRO A 5 -5.29 3.14 -12.30
CA PRO A 5 -3.92 2.67 -12.06
C PRO A 5 -3.39 2.06 -13.36
N ILE A 6 -2.27 2.59 -13.84
CA ILE A 6 -1.54 2.03 -14.98
C ILE A 6 -0.60 0.99 -14.37
N PRO A 7 -0.77 -0.31 -14.67
CA PRO A 7 0.10 -1.33 -14.14
C PRO A 7 1.53 -1.07 -14.59
N LEU A 8 2.45 -1.15 -13.64
CA LEU A 8 3.86 -1.02 -13.91
C LEU A 8 4.31 -2.22 -14.76
N LYS A 9 4.78 -1.95 -15.98
CA LYS A 9 5.22 -3.00 -16.92
C LYS A 9 6.61 -3.56 -16.58
N ASN A 10 7.37 -2.82 -15.78
CA ASN A 10 8.72 -3.15 -15.31
C ASN A 10 8.80 -2.81 -13.82
N ASP A 11 9.81 -3.32 -13.12
CA ASP A 11 10.17 -2.86 -11.78
C ASP A 11 10.39 -1.36 -11.81
N VAL A 12 9.46 -0.60 -11.25
CA VAL A 12 9.66 0.84 -11.08
C VAL A 12 10.46 1.01 -9.81
N LYS A 13 11.60 1.69 -9.92
CA LYS A 13 12.35 2.13 -8.76
C LYS A 13 11.51 3.15 -8.01
N PHE A 14 10.67 2.66 -7.11
CA PHE A 14 9.96 3.50 -6.16
C PHE A 14 10.99 4.07 -5.19
N GLU A 15 11.21 5.38 -5.25
CA GLU A 15 12.03 6.12 -4.29
C GLU A 15 11.10 6.85 -3.33
N CYS A 16 11.10 6.46 -2.05
CA CYS A 16 10.35 7.17 -1.03
C CYS A 16 11.05 8.51 -0.74
N LYS A 17 10.42 9.63 -1.11
CA LYS A 17 10.92 10.97 -0.82
C LYS A 17 10.53 11.49 0.57
N PHE A 18 9.98 10.65 1.43
CA PHE A 18 9.42 11.01 2.74
C PHE A 18 8.36 12.14 2.68
N CYS A 19 7.73 12.34 1.51
CA CYS A 19 6.75 13.39 1.28
C CYS A 19 5.32 13.03 1.74
N VAL A 20 5.12 11.83 2.31
CA VAL A 20 3.84 11.25 2.76
C VAL A 20 2.71 11.13 1.72
N ASP A 21 2.86 11.70 0.52
CA ASP A 21 1.83 11.72 -0.54
C ASP A 21 1.43 10.32 -1.06
N CYS A 22 2.34 9.35 -0.95
CA CYS A 22 2.04 7.96 -1.31
C CYS A 22 1.31 7.21 -0.18
N CYS A 23 1.48 7.67 1.06
CA CYS A 23 0.96 7.00 2.26
C CYS A 23 -0.33 7.62 2.79
N ARG A 24 -0.64 8.88 2.44
CA ARG A 24 -1.84 9.59 2.90
C ARG A 24 -2.82 9.85 1.76
N GLY A 25 -4.08 9.50 1.97
CA GLY A 25 -5.19 9.84 1.05
C GLY A 25 -5.20 9.08 -0.29
N ARG A 26 -4.39 8.02 -0.45
CA ARG A 26 -4.39 7.16 -1.64
C ARG A 26 -4.56 5.70 -1.24
N PHE A 27 -5.42 4.98 -1.97
CA PHE A 27 -5.50 3.53 -1.89
C PHE A 27 -4.35 2.92 -2.68
N VAL A 28 -3.42 2.28 -1.97
CA VAL A 28 -2.36 1.49 -2.60
C VAL A 28 -2.92 0.11 -2.89
N TYR A 29 -3.08 -0.22 -4.17
CA TYR A 29 -3.54 -1.54 -4.59
C TYR A 29 -2.46 -2.59 -4.33
N LEU A 30 -2.89 -3.78 -3.94
CA LEU A 30 -2.02 -4.92 -3.72
C LEU A 30 -2.34 -6.01 -4.74
N THR A 31 -1.30 -6.63 -5.29
CA THR A 31 -1.43 -7.90 -5.99
C THR A 31 -1.30 -9.06 -5.01
N LEU A 32 -1.68 -10.28 -5.43
CA LEU A 32 -1.44 -11.50 -4.64
C LEU A 32 0.04 -11.74 -4.37
N TYR A 33 0.94 -11.26 -5.24
CA TYR A 33 2.37 -11.35 -5.04
C TYR A 33 2.84 -10.43 -3.90
N ASP A 34 2.34 -9.18 -3.87
CA ASP A 34 2.67 -8.24 -2.80
C ASP A 34 2.19 -8.74 -1.44
N ILE A 35 0.96 -9.26 -1.36
CA ILE A 35 0.42 -9.83 -0.12
C ILE A 35 1.31 -10.97 0.38
N LYS A 36 1.69 -11.90 -0.49
CA LYS A 36 2.60 -13.01 -0.14
C LYS A 36 3.97 -12.51 0.31
N ARG A 37 4.51 -11.48 -0.36
CA ARG A 37 5.82 -10.90 -0.04
C ARG A 37 5.79 -10.24 1.34
N ILE A 38 4.78 -9.43 1.63
CA ILE A 38 4.61 -8.76 2.92
C ILE A 38 4.41 -9.80 4.04
N ALA A 39 3.57 -10.81 3.80
CA ALA A 39 3.34 -11.89 4.76
C ALA A 39 4.62 -12.69 5.08
N LYS A 40 5.47 -12.93 4.08
CA LYS A 40 6.77 -13.60 4.28
C LYS A 40 7.73 -12.81 5.19
N HIS A 41 7.52 -11.50 5.34
CA HIS A 41 8.31 -10.65 6.24
C HIS A 41 7.69 -10.52 7.64
N GLY A 42 6.69 -11.34 7.98
CA GLY A 42 6.16 -11.47 9.34
C GLY A 42 4.95 -10.60 9.66
N HIS A 43 4.30 -10.01 8.65
CA HIS A 43 3.06 -9.25 8.84
C HIS A 43 1.84 -10.14 8.54
N ASP A 44 0.84 -10.17 9.41
CA ASP A 44 -0.39 -10.89 9.13
C ASP A 44 -1.19 -10.14 8.05
N PRO A 45 -1.63 -10.79 6.96
CA PRO A 45 -2.55 -10.19 6.00
C PRO A 45 -3.75 -9.49 6.62
N GLN A 46 -4.29 -9.97 7.74
CA GLN A 46 -5.42 -9.34 8.41
C GLN A 46 -5.11 -7.93 8.93
N ASP A 47 -3.85 -7.63 9.23
CA ASP A 47 -3.43 -6.34 9.79
C ASP A 47 -3.26 -5.26 8.70
N PHE A 48 -3.03 -5.66 7.45
CA PHE A 48 -2.69 -4.72 6.38
C PHE A 48 -3.55 -4.82 5.12
N LEU A 49 -4.39 -5.84 4.99
CA LEU A 49 -5.21 -6.08 3.81
C LEU A 49 -6.63 -5.57 4.02
N LEU A 50 -7.07 -4.66 3.15
CA LEU A 50 -8.46 -4.25 3.06
C LEU A 50 -9.04 -4.65 1.71
N LEU A 51 -10.25 -5.19 1.75
CA LEU A 51 -11.03 -5.57 0.57
C LEU A 51 -11.95 -4.42 0.19
N THR A 52 -11.86 -3.97 -1.05
CA THR A 52 -12.77 -2.97 -1.61
C THR A 52 -13.43 -3.49 -2.88
N VAL A 53 -14.66 -3.05 -3.13
CA VAL A 53 -15.42 -3.40 -4.34
C VAL A 53 -15.44 -2.18 -5.24
N GLU A 54 -14.76 -2.26 -6.38
CA GLU A 54 -14.68 -1.17 -7.34
C GLU A 54 -15.21 -1.65 -8.70
N ASN A 55 -16.30 -1.04 -9.18
CA ASN A 55 -17.01 -1.42 -10.41
C ASN A 55 -17.35 -2.93 -10.47
N GLY A 56 -17.82 -3.50 -9.35
CA GLY A 56 -18.20 -4.92 -9.26
C GLY A 56 -17.01 -5.89 -9.21
N LYS A 57 -15.78 -5.39 -9.08
CA LYS A 57 -14.58 -6.23 -8.92
C LYS A 57 -14.00 -6.07 -7.53
N ILE A 58 -13.65 -7.18 -6.90
CA ILE A 58 -12.91 -7.18 -5.65
C ILE A 58 -11.48 -6.72 -5.93
N ARG A 59 -11.02 -5.76 -5.14
CA ARG A 59 -9.65 -5.23 -5.13
C ARG A 59 -9.09 -5.36 -3.72
N PHE A 60 -7.80 -5.66 -3.67
CA PHE A 60 -7.02 -5.65 -2.45
C PHE A 60 -6.31 -4.31 -2.36
N VAL A 61 -6.43 -3.64 -1.22
CA VAL A 61 -5.73 -2.38 -0.94
C VAL A 61 -5.06 -2.44 0.42
N LEU A 62 -4.02 -1.64 0.63
CA LEU A 62 -3.45 -1.47 1.96
C LEU A 62 -4.48 -0.84 2.89
N ALA A 63 -4.57 -1.39 4.10
CA ALA A 63 -5.33 -0.80 5.18
C ALA A 63 -4.75 0.57 5.55
N TYR A 64 -5.62 1.43 6.08
CA TYR A 64 -5.27 2.76 6.54
C TYR A 64 -5.77 2.98 7.97
N ARG A 65 -5.15 3.92 8.66
CA ARG A 65 -5.53 4.35 10.00
C ARG A 65 -6.63 5.40 9.90
N GLU A 66 -7.68 5.26 10.71
CA GLU A 66 -8.83 6.16 10.64
C GLU A 66 -8.52 7.58 11.11
N TRP A 67 -7.55 7.76 12.01
CA TRP A 67 -7.25 9.04 12.65
C TRP A 67 -6.36 9.99 11.83
N ASP A 68 -5.56 9.49 10.87
CA ASP A 68 -4.75 10.32 9.98
C ASP A 68 -4.81 9.93 8.50
N LEU A 69 -5.68 8.97 8.16
CA LEU A 69 -5.84 8.40 6.81
C LEU A 69 -4.49 7.95 6.20
N GLY A 70 -3.52 7.62 7.05
CA GLY A 70 -2.23 7.09 6.67
C GLY A 70 -2.27 5.58 6.51
N CYS A 71 -1.46 5.04 5.60
CA CYS A 71 -1.22 3.61 5.49
C CYS A 71 -0.79 2.99 6.83
N VAL A 72 -1.20 1.75 7.13
CA VAL A 72 -0.78 1.03 8.35
C VAL A 72 0.74 0.89 8.50
N PHE A 73 1.48 0.90 7.39
CA PHE A 73 2.94 0.83 7.39
C PHE A 73 3.62 2.19 7.47
N HIS A 74 2.87 3.30 7.50
CA HIS A 74 3.42 4.63 7.68
C HIS A 74 3.79 4.89 9.15
N ASP A 75 5.06 5.19 9.40
CA ASP A 75 5.54 5.69 10.67
C ASP A 75 5.32 7.22 10.74
N PRO A 76 4.41 7.70 11.61
CA PRO A 76 4.06 9.12 11.68
C PRO A 76 5.17 9.99 12.30
N GLU A 77 6.11 9.39 13.05
CA GLU A 77 7.20 10.13 13.71
C GLU A 77 8.35 10.39 12.72
N THR A 78 8.70 9.38 11.93
CA THR A 78 9.83 9.44 11.01
C THR A 78 9.44 9.75 9.56
N GLY A 79 8.15 9.65 9.23
CA GLY A 79 7.63 9.77 7.86
C GLY A 79 8.02 8.59 6.95
N LYS A 80 8.59 7.52 7.52
CA LYS A 80 9.09 6.37 6.76
C LYS A 80 8.03 5.28 6.62
N CYS A 81 8.17 4.48 5.57
CA CYS A 81 7.39 3.26 5.42
C CYS A 81 8.13 2.09 6.10
N LYS A 82 7.45 1.36 6.97
CA LYS A 82 8.01 0.18 7.67
C LYS A 82 8.38 -0.98 6.73
N ILE A 83 7.77 -1.01 5.54
CA ILE A 83 8.00 -2.06 4.53
C ILE A 83 8.80 -1.54 3.33
N HIS A 84 9.57 -0.46 3.50
CA HIS A 84 10.24 0.20 2.38
C HIS A 84 11.15 -0.74 1.57
N ASP A 85 11.85 -1.66 2.24
CA ASP A 85 12.78 -2.63 1.62
C ASP A 85 12.08 -3.67 0.73
N TYR A 86 10.78 -3.88 0.91
CA TYR A 86 9.99 -4.86 0.17
C TYR A 86 8.64 -4.30 -0.26
N ASN A 87 8.64 -3.02 -0.65
CA ASN A 87 7.45 -2.28 -1.02
C ASN A 87 6.59 -3.01 -2.09
N PRO A 88 5.26 -2.88 -2.06
CA PRO A 88 4.37 -3.39 -3.10
C PRO A 88 4.68 -2.72 -4.45
N LEU A 89 4.56 -3.48 -5.54
CA LEU A 89 4.79 -3.03 -6.92
C LEU A 89 3.67 -2.12 -7.45
#